data_AF-A0A2V5WJ35-F1
#
_entry.id   AF-A0A2V5WJ35-F1
#
_cell.length_a   1.000
_cell.length_b   1.000
_cell.length_c   1.000
_cell.angle_alpha   90.00
_cell.angle_beta   90.00
_cell.angle_gamma   90.00
#
_symmetry.space_group_name_H-M   'P 1'
#
loop_
_entity.id
_entity.type
_entity.pdbx_description
1 polymer ?
#
loop_
_entity_poly.entity_id
_entity_poly.type
_entity_poly.pdbx_seq_one_letter_code
_entity_poly.pdbx_strand_id
1 'polypeptide(L)'
;MEPGEALGIAAQIAVALAGFAGVVVVFRRESVHEWSSADKLRLRLLLANSILPLGLCMIGLLLLTIKPMPPGIWRWCSGFAFVVSLLFAITMTKTFRRLDLRQIQRERATRFVFYLFGIFGIAANLLQLYNTAFLGAFWPFFTGIVFQLVTAVFQFARMILLPPE
;
A
#
# COMPACT_ATOMS: atom_id res chain seq x y z
N MET A 1 -19.07 -12.36 6.13
CA MET A 1 -17.66 -12.65 6.43
C MET A 1 -17.31 -11.92 7.72
N GLU A 2 -16.70 -12.61 8.68
CA GLU A 2 -16.30 -11.96 9.93
C GLU A 2 -15.11 -11.02 9.68
N PRO A 3 -15.04 -9.86 10.37
CA PRO A 3 -13.96 -8.90 10.16
C PRO A 3 -12.58 -9.50 10.44
N GLY A 4 -12.48 -10.42 11.40
CA GLY A 4 -11.23 -11.12 11.71
C GLY A 4 -10.76 -12.03 10.57
N GLU A 5 -11.68 -12.76 9.92
CA GLU A 5 -11.38 -13.63 8.79
C GLU A 5 -10.89 -12.83 7.58
N ALA A 6 -11.58 -11.73 7.25
CA ALA A 6 -11.20 -10.83 6.16
C ALA A 6 -9.82 -10.20 6.39
N LEU A 7 -9.53 -9.74 7.60
CA LEU A 7 -8.20 -9.20 7.96
C LEU A 7 -7.11 -10.27 7.94
N GLY A 8 -7.43 -11.50 8.35
CA GLY A 8 -6.53 -12.64 8.28
C GLY A 8 -6.13 -12.96 6.84
N ILE A 9 -7.10 -13.02 5.92
CA ILE A 9 -6.84 -13.25 4.49
C ILE A 9 -6.01 -12.10 3.90
N ALA A 10 -6.36 -10.85 4.21
CA ALA A 10 -5.60 -9.69 3.74
C ALA A 10 -4.15 -9.70 4.25
N ALA A 11 -3.93 -10.07 5.53
CA ALA A 11 -2.59 -10.22 6.09
C ALA A 11 -1.78 -11.31 5.38
N GLN A 12 -2.40 -12.46 5.07
CA GLN A 12 -1.74 -13.53 4.32
C GLN A 12 -1.31 -13.07 2.92
N ILE A 13 -2.20 -12.38 2.20
CA ILE A 13 -1.89 -11.81 0.88
C ILE A 13 -0.74 -10.80 1.00
N ALA A 14 -0.78 -9.93 2.01
CA ALA A 14 0.26 -8.94 2.25
C ALA A 14 1.64 -9.57 2.49
N VAL A 15 1.71 -10.60 3.34
CA VAL A 15 2.94 -11.36 3.62
C VAL A 15 3.43 -12.08 2.37
N ALA A 16 2.53 -12.71 1.61
CA ALA A 16 2.89 -13.39 0.37
C ALA A 16 3.51 -12.43 -0.64
N LEU A 17 2.91 -11.25 -0.87
CA LEU A 17 3.44 -10.23 -1.78
C LEU A 17 4.81 -9.70 -1.32
N ALA A 18 4.96 -9.43 -0.02
CA ALA A 18 6.25 -9.01 0.54
C ALA A 18 7.33 -10.10 0.38
N GLY A 19 6.96 -11.37 0.59
CA GLY A 19 7.85 -12.52 0.40
C GLY A 19 8.27 -12.69 -1.06
N PHE A 20 7.33 -12.61 -2.00
CA PHE A 20 7.63 -12.68 -3.44
C PHE A 20 8.52 -11.53 -3.91
N ALA A 21 8.39 -10.33 -3.32
CA ALA A 21 9.31 -9.24 -3.59
C ALA A 21 10.76 -9.60 -3.27
N GLY A 22 10.99 -10.28 -2.14
CA GLY A 22 12.31 -10.77 -1.75
C GLY A 22 12.87 -11.79 -2.75
N VAL A 23 12.02 -12.68 -3.26
CA VAL A 23 12.38 -13.65 -4.30
C VAL A 23 12.84 -12.94 -5.59
N VAL A 24 12.08 -11.95 -6.07
CA VAL A 24 12.45 -11.18 -7.27
C VAL A 24 13.78 -10.43 -7.10
N VAL A 25 14.05 -9.91 -5.90
CA VAL A 25 15.34 -9.26 -5.59
C VAL A 25 16.50 -10.24 -5.69
N VAL A 26 16.36 -11.47 -5.19
CA VAL A 26 17.42 -12.49 -5.23
C VAL A 26 17.67 -12.99 -6.65
N PHE A 27 16.63 -13.08 -7.49
CA PHE A 27 16.76 -13.57 -8.86
C PHE A 27 17.29 -12.55 -9.88
N ARG A 28 17.33 -11.26 -9.53
CA ARG A 28 18.06 -10.27 -10.34
C ARG A 28 19.55 -10.36 -10.02
N ARG A 29 20.37 -10.59 -11.06
CA ARG A 29 21.84 -10.73 -10.95
C ARG A 29 22.55 -9.48 -10.43
N GLU A 30 21.95 -8.31 -10.61
CA GLU A 30 22.50 -7.04 -10.15
C GLU A 30 22.22 -6.82 -8.68
N SER A 31 23.24 -6.37 -7.95
CA SER A 31 23.06 -6.01 -6.54
C SER A 31 22.05 -4.86 -6.42
N VAL A 32 21.25 -4.82 -5.34
CA VAL A 32 20.26 -3.75 -5.11
C VAL A 32 20.90 -2.36 -5.18
N HIS A 33 22.20 -2.23 -4.91
CA HIS A 33 22.93 -0.96 -5.03
C HIS A 33 23.10 -0.50 -6.48
N GLU A 34 23.24 -1.41 -7.43
CA GLU A 34 23.44 -1.13 -8.85
C GLU A 34 22.14 -0.82 -9.59
N TRP A 35 20.98 -1.15 -9.01
CA TRP A 35 19.69 -0.91 -9.65
C TRP A 35 19.45 0.56 -9.95
N SER A 36 18.80 0.80 -11.09
CA SER A 36 18.29 2.12 -11.47
C SER A 36 17.37 2.68 -10.38
N SER A 37 17.36 4.01 -10.25
CA SER A 37 16.51 4.69 -9.25
C SER A 37 15.02 4.35 -9.41
N ALA A 38 14.58 4.04 -10.64
CA ALA A 38 13.21 3.64 -10.94
C ALA A 38 12.88 2.25 -10.38
N ASP A 39 13.79 1.29 -10.48
CA ASP A 39 13.56 -0.07 -9.96
C ASP A 39 13.64 -0.13 -8.44
N LYS A 40 14.54 0.65 -7.82
CA LYS A 40 14.54 0.87 -6.36
C LYS A 40 13.22 1.45 -5.88
N LEU A 41 12.66 2.39 -6.63
CA LEU A 41 11.38 3.02 -6.31
C LEU A 41 10.21 2.04 -6.44
N ARG A 42 10.18 1.21 -7.49
CA ARG A 42 9.16 0.17 -7.70
C ARG A 42 9.18 -0.86 -6.57
N LEU A 43 10.36 -1.35 -6.20
CA LEU A 43 10.52 -2.26 -5.07
C LEU A 43 10.05 -1.63 -3.76
N ARG A 44 10.45 -0.38 -3.50
CA ARG A 44 10.02 0.36 -2.30
C ARG A 44 8.51 0.56 -2.26
N LEU A 45 7.90 0.84 -3.41
CA LEU A 45 6.44 0.96 -3.54
C LEU A 45 5.73 -0.36 -3.23
N LEU A 46 6.23 -1.46 -3.80
CA LEU A 46 5.66 -2.79 -3.56
C LEU A 46 5.74 -3.15 -2.08
N LEU A 47 6.93 -3.04 -1.49
CA LEU A 47 7.16 -3.37 -0.09
C LEU A 47 6.31 -2.49 0.83
N ALA A 48 6.24 -1.19 0.59
CA ALA A 48 5.43 -0.31 1.41
C ALA A 48 3.93 -0.59 1.27
N ASN A 49 3.43 -0.84 0.06
CA ASN A 49 2.03 -1.20 -0.17
C ASN A 49 1.68 -2.63 0.31
N SER A 50 2.65 -3.42 0.76
CA SER A 50 2.42 -4.75 1.37
C SER A 50 2.60 -4.72 2.90
N ILE A 51 3.65 -4.06 3.39
CA ILE A 51 3.94 -3.97 4.83
C ILE A 51 2.94 -3.07 5.56
N LEU A 52 2.51 -1.96 4.95
CA LEU A 52 1.52 -1.06 5.56
C LEU A 52 0.17 -1.75 5.80
N PRO A 53 -0.47 -2.41 4.80
CA PRO A 53 -1.71 -3.14 5.06
C PRO A 53 -1.52 -4.30 6.01
N LEU A 54 -0.36 -4.97 6.02
CA LEU A 54 -0.05 -6.01 7.00
C LEU A 54 -0.09 -5.45 8.43
N GLY A 55 0.59 -4.33 8.69
CA GLY A 55 0.58 -3.68 9.99
C GLY A 55 -0.83 -3.25 10.43
N LEU A 56 -1.62 -2.71 9.51
CA LEU A 56 -3.02 -2.35 9.76
C LEU A 56 -3.89 -3.58 10.06
N CYS A 57 -3.69 -4.70 9.37
CA CYS A 57 -4.37 -5.96 9.65
C CYS A 57 -3.99 -6.51 11.04
N MET A 58 -2.70 -6.48 11.39
CA MET A 58 -2.23 -6.93 12.71
C MET A 58 -2.82 -6.09 13.85
N ILE A 59 -2.85 -4.77 13.68
CA ILE A 59 -3.51 -3.87 14.64
C ILE A 59 -5.01 -4.20 14.73
N GLY A 60 -5.70 -4.34 13.60
CA GLY A 60 -7.11 -4.69 13.57
C GLY A 60 -7.42 -6.01 14.28
N LEU A 61 -6.61 -7.06 14.01
CA LEU A 61 -6.73 -8.36 14.67
C LEU A 61 -6.45 -8.28 16.18
N LEU A 62 -5.43 -7.53 16.60
CA LEU A 62 -5.12 -7.31 18.01
C LEU A 62 -6.29 -6.62 18.73
N LEU A 63 -6.88 -5.58 18.15
CA LEU A 63 -8.02 -4.89 18.75
C LEU A 63 -9.26 -5.80 18.87
N LEU A 64 -9.45 -6.74 17.93
CA LEU A 64 -10.53 -7.73 18.01
C LEU A 64 -10.37 -8.73 19.16
N THR A 65 -9.19 -8.85 19.77
CA THR A 65 -8.99 -9.70 20.96
C THR A 65 -9.54 -9.09 22.24
N ILE A 66 -9.79 -7.78 22.27
CA ILE A 66 -10.30 -7.06 23.45
C ILE A 66 -11.82 -7.26 23.54
N LYS A 67 -12.28 -7.93 24.61
CA LYS A 67 -13.72 -8.12 24.92
C LYS A 67 -14.09 -7.35 26.20
N PRO A 68 -15.23 -6.62 26.22
CA PRO A 68 -16.15 -6.35 25.10
C PRO A 68 -15.55 -5.40 24.05
N MET A 69 -15.97 -5.55 22.79
CA MET A 69 -15.47 -4.75 21.67
C MET A 69 -15.73 -3.25 21.91
N PRO A 70 -14.70 -2.39 22.04
CA PRO A 70 -14.92 -0.97 22.25
C PRO A 70 -15.78 -0.35 21.13
N PRO A 71 -16.80 0.46 21.49
CA PRO A 71 -17.60 1.17 20.51
C PRO A 71 -16.69 2.16 19.75
N GLY A 72 -16.56 1.98 18.44
CA GLY A 72 -15.76 2.86 17.58
C GLY A 72 -14.33 2.39 17.27
N ILE A 73 -13.96 1.13 17.51
CA ILE A 73 -12.67 0.55 17.06
C ILE A 73 -12.38 0.88 15.60
N TRP A 74 -13.36 0.70 14.72
CA TRP A 74 -13.17 0.96 13.29
C TRP A 74 -12.95 2.44 12.96
N ARG A 75 -13.47 3.36 13.78
CA ARG A 75 -13.19 4.80 13.64
C ARG A 75 -11.72 5.08 13.94
N TRP A 76 -11.20 4.51 15.03
CA TRP A 76 -9.79 4.65 15.40
C TRP A 76 -8.86 3.95 14.40
N CYS A 77 -9.21 2.74 13.94
CA CYS A 77 -8.45 2.04 12.90
C CYS A 77 -8.45 2.81 11.56
N SER A 78 -9.59 3.36 11.12
CA SER A 78 -9.65 4.20 9.92
C SER A 78 -8.90 5.52 10.07
N GLY A 79 -8.95 6.15 11.24
CA GLY A 79 -8.19 7.36 11.52
C GLY A 79 -6.69 7.11 11.49
N PHE A 80 -6.24 6.02 12.10
CA PHE A 80 -4.84 5.60 12.04
C PHE A 80 -4.42 5.24 10.61
N ALA A 81 -5.23 4.47 9.89
CA ALA A 81 -4.98 4.15 8.49
C ALA A 81 -4.88 5.40 7.60
N PHE A 82 -5.72 6.40 7.84
CA PHE A 82 -5.67 7.69 7.14
C PHE A 82 -4.35 8.41 7.39
N VAL A 83 -3.92 8.54 8.66
CA VAL A 83 -2.65 9.21 9.00
C VAL A 83 -1.47 8.49 8.35
N VAL A 84 -1.42 7.16 8.45
CA VAL A 84 -0.35 6.34 7.85
C VAL A 84 -0.34 6.46 6.33
N SER A 85 -1.51 6.38 5.69
CA SER A 85 -1.66 6.53 4.24
C SER A 85 -1.25 7.93 3.76
N LEU A 86 -1.59 8.97 4.52
CA LEU A 86 -1.19 10.35 4.22
C LEU A 86 0.33 10.54 4.34
N LEU A 87 0.95 10.04 5.42
CA LEU A 87 2.40 10.08 5.60
C LEU A 87 3.13 9.31 4.49
N PHE A 88 2.58 8.16 4.09
CA PHE A 88 3.10 7.39 2.96
C PHE A 88 2.99 8.18 1.66
N ALA A 89 1.84 8.77 1.35
CA ALA A 89 1.63 9.60 0.15
C ALA A 89 2.59 10.80 0.11
N ILE A 90 2.80 11.50 1.24
CA ILE A 90 3.75 12.63 1.33
C ILE A 90 5.18 12.16 1.09
N THR A 91 5.59 11.07 1.76
CA THR A 91 6.95 10.52 1.63
C THR A 91 7.21 10.09 0.20
N MET A 92 6.24 9.39 -0.40
CA MET A 92 6.29 8.93 -1.78
C MET A 92 6.38 10.10 -2.75
N THR A 93 5.53 11.12 -2.60
CA THR A 93 5.57 12.34 -3.43
C THR A 93 6.89 13.08 -3.28
N LYS A 94 7.47 13.16 -2.07
CA LYS A 94 8.79 13.78 -1.86
C LYS A 94 9.91 12.98 -2.52
N THR A 95 9.94 11.66 -2.36
CA THR A 95 10.92 10.79 -3.01
C THR A 95 10.81 10.89 -4.52
N PHE A 96 9.59 10.91 -5.06
CA PHE A 96 9.33 11.09 -6.48
C PHE A 96 9.81 12.44 -6.99
N ARG A 97 9.42 13.55 -6.35
CA ARG A 97 9.88 14.91 -6.73
C ARG A 97 11.40 15.07 -6.65
N ARG A 98 12.08 14.33 -5.77
CA ARG A 98 13.56 14.32 -5.69
C ARG A 98 14.19 13.51 -6.81
N LEU A 99 13.55 12.42 -7.23
CA LEU A 99 14.01 11.59 -8.32
C LEU A 99 13.65 12.17 -9.70
N ASP A 100 12.70 13.11 -9.76
CA ASP A 100 12.03 13.45 -11.01
C ASP A 100 11.81 14.94 -11.33
N LEU A 101 12.76 15.47 -12.10
CA LEU A 101 12.46 16.36 -13.22
C LEU A 101 13.01 15.83 -14.57
N ARG A 102 13.91 14.84 -14.57
CA ARG A 102 14.65 14.43 -15.77
C ARG A 102 14.29 13.05 -16.35
N GLN A 103 13.61 12.17 -15.62
CA GLN A 103 13.47 10.75 -16.02
C GLN A 103 12.01 10.35 -16.35
N ILE A 104 11.01 10.94 -15.71
CA ILE A 104 9.59 10.64 -15.99
C ILE A 104 9.06 11.43 -17.18
N GLN A 105 9.81 12.42 -17.68
CA GLN A 105 9.57 13.00 -19.00
C GLN A 105 9.69 11.98 -20.14
N ARG A 106 10.37 10.83 -19.93
CA ARG A 106 10.67 9.90 -21.02
C ARG A 106 9.57 8.86 -21.28
N GLU A 107 8.68 8.57 -20.32
CA GLU A 107 7.61 7.57 -20.49
C GLU A 107 6.22 8.07 -20.05
N ARG A 108 5.37 8.39 -21.04
CA ARG A 108 3.97 8.80 -20.85
C ARG A 108 3.13 7.77 -20.06
N ALA A 109 3.43 6.48 -20.20
CA ALA A 109 2.72 5.39 -19.51
C ALA A 109 2.95 5.39 -17.99
N THR A 110 4.19 5.62 -17.55
CA THR A 110 4.53 5.66 -16.13
C THR A 110 3.90 6.88 -15.42
N ARG A 111 3.78 8.02 -16.13
CA ARG A 111 3.03 9.19 -15.66
C ARG A 111 1.55 8.89 -15.48
N PHE A 112 0.89 8.28 -16.46
CA PHE A 112 -0.54 7.98 -16.40
C PHE A 112 -0.89 7.06 -15.21
N VAL A 113 -0.12 5.99 -15.04
CA VAL A 113 -0.27 5.06 -13.91
C VAL A 113 -0.13 5.80 -12.57
N PHE A 114 0.87 6.66 -12.43
CA PHE A 114 1.10 7.40 -11.18
C PHE A 114 -0.06 8.34 -10.83
N TYR A 115 -0.55 9.13 -11.78
CA TYR A 115 -1.70 10.01 -11.55
C TYR A 115 -2.97 9.21 -11.23
N LEU A 116 -3.19 8.09 -11.91
CA LEU A 116 -4.34 7.24 -11.68
C LEU A 116 -4.33 6.66 -10.25
N PHE A 117 -3.22 6.04 -9.82
CA PHE A 117 -3.08 5.56 -8.44
C PHE A 117 -3.10 6.70 -7.41
N GLY A 118 -2.60 7.89 -7.76
CA GLY A 118 -2.70 9.07 -6.91
C GLY A 118 -4.15 9.51 -6.68
N ILE A 119 -4.96 9.59 -7.74
CA ILE A 119 -6.38 9.95 -7.66
C ILE A 119 -7.14 8.90 -6.83
N PHE A 120 -6.94 7.61 -7.12
CA PHE A 120 -7.58 6.54 -6.34
C PHE A 120 -7.10 6.52 -4.87
N GLY A 121 -5.82 6.83 -4.61
CA GLY A 121 -5.28 6.96 -3.26
C GLY A 121 -5.89 8.13 -2.49
N ILE A 122 -6.18 9.26 -3.15
CA ILE A 122 -6.90 10.39 -2.54
C ILE A 122 -8.34 9.97 -2.24
N ALA A 123 -9.02 9.31 -3.18
CA ALA A 123 -10.38 8.81 -2.96
C ALA A 123 -10.45 7.83 -1.79
N ALA A 124 -9.49 6.90 -1.69
CA ALA A 124 -9.39 5.98 -0.56
C ALA A 124 -9.15 6.70 0.77
N ASN A 125 -8.32 7.76 0.79
CA ASN A 125 -8.10 8.57 1.99
C ASN A 125 -9.36 9.35 2.41
N LEU A 126 -10.09 9.95 1.46
CA LEU A 126 -11.36 10.62 1.73
C LEU A 126 -12.40 9.64 2.28
N LEU A 127 -12.41 8.41 1.76
CA LEU A 127 -13.28 7.36 2.26
C LEU A 127 -12.93 6.95 3.71
N GLN A 128 -11.64 6.85 4.06
CA GLN A 128 -11.20 6.60 5.44
C GLN A 128 -11.58 7.75 6.38
N LEU A 129 -11.45 9.00 5.91
CA LEU A 129 -11.82 10.19 6.67
C LEU A 129 -13.33 10.23 6.93
N TYR A 130 -14.13 9.95 5.90
CA TYR A 130 -15.59 9.83 6.03
C TYR A 130 -15.99 8.74 7.01
N ASN A 131 -15.31 7.59 6.97
CA ASN A 131 -15.56 6.50 7.91
C ASN A 131 -15.22 6.86 9.36
N THR A 132 -14.15 7.63 9.56
CA THR A 132 -13.74 8.09 10.89
C THR A 132 -14.74 9.08 11.47
N ALA A 133 -15.31 9.97 10.63
CA ALA A 133 -16.21 11.04 11.04
C ALA A 133 -17.67 10.58 11.24
N PHE A 134 -18.22 9.74 10.35
CA PHE A 134 -19.67 9.48 10.31
C PHE A 134 -20.06 8.01 10.45
N LEU A 135 -19.39 7.07 9.75
CA LEU A 135 -19.86 5.68 9.65
C LEU A 135 -19.36 4.78 10.79
N GLY A 136 -18.07 4.78 11.09
CA GLY A 136 -17.44 3.81 12.00
C GLY A 136 -17.63 2.36 11.58
N ALA A 137 -17.74 2.09 10.28
CA ALA A 137 -17.97 0.77 9.73
C ALA A 137 -16.65 0.04 9.40
N PHE A 138 -16.69 -1.28 9.32
CA PHE A 138 -15.55 -2.11 8.93
C PHE A 138 -15.17 -1.96 7.45
N TRP A 139 -16.17 -1.87 6.56
CA TRP A 139 -15.94 -1.94 5.12
C TRP A 139 -15.02 -0.82 4.57
N PRO A 140 -15.08 0.45 5.02
CA PRO A 140 -14.19 1.49 4.48
C PRO A 140 -12.74 1.26 4.90
N PHE A 141 -12.53 0.82 6.15
CA PHE A 141 -11.22 0.40 6.62
C PHE A 141 -10.64 -0.70 5.72
N PHE A 142 -11.42 -1.76 5.50
CA PHE A 142 -11.02 -2.89 4.67
C PHE A 142 -10.79 -2.52 3.20
N THR A 143 -11.61 -1.65 2.60
CA THR A 143 -11.39 -1.20 1.21
C THR A 143 -10.06 -0.50 1.01
N GLY A 144 -9.56 0.25 2.00
CA GLY A 144 -8.23 0.87 1.93
C GLY A 144 -7.10 -0.16 1.92
N ILE A 145 -7.25 -1.24 2.70
CA ILE A 145 -6.31 -2.36 2.72
C ILE A 145 -6.30 -3.06 1.36
N VAL A 146 -7.48 -3.39 0.84
CA VAL A 146 -7.62 -4.02 -0.49
C VAL A 146 -6.99 -3.15 -1.58
N PHE A 147 -7.23 -1.83 -1.54
CA PHE A 147 -6.64 -0.90 -2.50
C PHE A 147 -5.10 -0.92 -2.46
N GLN A 148 -4.49 -0.95 -1.27
CA GLN A 148 -3.04 -1.07 -1.13
C GLN A 148 -2.52 -2.40 -1.68
N LEU A 149 -3.20 -3.52 -1.38
CA LEU A 149 -2.81 -4.84 -1.89
C LEU A 149 -2.92 -4.92 -3.42
N VAL A 150 -3.98 -4.40 -4.03
CA VAL A 150 -4.13 -4.33 -5.49
C VAL A 150 -3.01 -3.48 -6.10
N THR A 151 -2.67 -2.36 -5.46
CA THR A 151 -1.54 -1.53 -5.89
C THR A 151 -0.22 -2.30 -5.81
N ALA A 152 0.02 -3.07 -4.74
CA ALA A 152 1.20 -3.90 -4.60
C ALA A 152 1.29 -5.00 -5.67
N VAL A 153 0.18 -5.70 -5.97
CA VAL A 153 0.09 -6.69 -7.05
C VAL A 153 0.43 -6.06 -8.39
N PHE A 154 -0.13 -4.88 -8.67
CA PHE A 154 0.14 -4.17 -9.92
C PHE A 154 1.63 -3.77 -10.04
N GLN A 155 2.26 -3.30 -8.96
CA GLN A 155 3.68 -2.98 -8.95
C GLN A 155 4.55 -4.23 -9.14
N PHE A 156 4.18 -5.34 -8.51
CA PHE A 156 4.84 -6.64 -8.69
C PHE A 156 4.76 -7.13 -10.14
N ALA A 157 3.57 -7.10 -10.74
CA ALA A 157 3.37 -7.47 -12.14
C ALA A 157 4.22 -6.60 -13.08
N ARG A 158 4.27 -5.28 -12.86
CA ARG A 158 5.14 -4.38 -13.64
C ARG A 158 6.62 -4.69 -13.46
N MET A 159 7.06 -5.06 -12.26
CA MET A 159 8.45 -5.40 -11.98
C MET A 159 8.91 -6.67 -12.71
N ILE A 160 8.01 -7.63 -12.93
CA ILE A 160 8.29 -8.89 -13.63
C ILE A 160 8.16 -8.72 -15.15
N LEU A 161 7.11 -8.04 -15.61
CA LEU A 161 6.74 -8.01 -17.03
C LEU A 161 7.47 -6.92 -17.83
N LEU A 162 7.93 -5.85 -17.18
CA LEU A 162 8.67 -4.80 -17.88
C LEU A 162 10.17 -5.10 -17.81
N PRO A 163 10.89 -5.05 -18.95
CA PRO A 163 12.33 -5.24 -18.96
C PRO A 163 13.02 -4.17 -18.08
N PRO A 164 14.12 -4.53 -17.38
CA PRO A 164 14.97 -3.54 -16.73
C PRO A 164 15.45 -2.52 -17.77
N GLU A 165 15.32 -1.22 -17.45
CA GLU A 165 16.00 -0.14 -18.19
C GLU A 165 17.44 0.01 -17.73
#